data_AF-A0A949T6H4-F1
#
_entry.id   AF-A0A949T6H4-F1
#
_cell.length_a   1.000
_cell.length_b   1.000
_cell.length_c   1.000
_cell.angle_alpha   90.00
_cell.angle_beta   90.00
_cell.angle_gamma   90.00
#
_symmetry.space_group_name_H-M   'P 1'
#
loop_
_entity.id
_entity.type
_entity.pdbx_description
1 polymer ?
#
loop_
_entity_poly.entity_id
_entity_poly.type
_entity_poly.pdbx_seq_one_letter_code
_entity_poly.pdbx_strand_id
1 'polypeptide(L)'
;MQVDTNNLAAIEVLETIIFSGKYEYACLAADILIENNPCHHQAINKLEQIITSVEEEKIICLAANGLMKSKIGKLEATTHLKETINSTIHPFVSREAIDILIRLIPKDKFGEMVTFGKNYSSTKKHTNSFNDFVMYEKSHMYEQICQHMRKLIWHCAQNMTYSEFYQAWHK
;
A
#
# COMPACT_ATOMS: atom_id res chain seq x y z
N MET A 1 -23.64 -4.52 0.54
CA MET A 1 -24.47 -5.74 0.52
C MET A 1 -24.01 -6.58 1.70
N GLN A 2 -24.85 -6.75 2.73
CA GLN A 2 -24.47 -7.48 3.94
C GLN A 2 -24.78 -8.96 3.69
N VAL A 3 -23.76 -9.81 3.67
CA VAL A 3 -23.93 -11.26 3.65
C VAL A 3 -24.13 -11.69 5.09
N ASP A 4 -25.20 -12.43 5.39
CA ASP A 4 -25.37 -13.04 6.71
C ASP A 4 -24.18 -13.99 6.95
N THR A 5 -23.50 -13.85 8.09
CA THR A 5 -22.30 -14.64 8.44
C THR A 5 -22.55 -16.15 8.47
N ASN A 6 -23.81 -16.59 8.45
CA ASN A 6 -24.23 -17.99 8.36
C ASN A 6 -24.69 -18.43 6.97
N ASN A 7 -24.63 -17.57 5.95
CA ASN A 7 -24.97 -17.94 4.58
C ASN A 7 -23.79 -18.64 3.90
N LEU A 8 -23.61 -19.92 4.26
CA LEU A 8 -22.55 -20.78 3.74
C LEU A 8 -22.53 -20.82 2.20
N ALA A 9 -23.70 -20.79 1.56
CA ALA A 9 -23.78 -20.78 0.09
C ALA A 9 -23.22 -19.48 -0.52
N ALA A 10 -23.46 -18.33 0.11
CA ALA A 10 -22.88 -17.07 -0.35
C ALA A 10 -21.36 -17.01 -0.11
N ILE A 11 -20.87 -17.57 1.00
CA ILE A 11 -19.43 -17.67 1.29
C ILE A 11 -18.75 -18.55 0.22
N GLU A 12 -19.30 -19.71 -0.08
CA GLU A 12 -18.74 -20.64 -1.08
C GLU A 12 -18.68 -20.01 -2.50
N VAL A 13 -19.68 -19.22 -2.88
CA VAL A 13 -19.66 -18.46 -4.14
C VAL A 13 -18.55 -17.41 -4.13
N LEU A 14 -18.37 -16.67 -3.03
CA LEU A 14 -17.29 -15.69 -2.90
C LEU A 14 -15.91 -16.37 -2.92
N GLU A 15 -15.75 -17.50 -2.23
CA GLU A 15 -14.56 -18.33 -2.27
C GLU A 15 -14.26 -18.83 -3.69
N THR A 16 -15.29 -19.15 -4.47
CA THR A 16 -15.11 -19.50 -5.88
C THR A 16 -14.64 -18.30 -6.70
N ILE A 17 -15.20 -17.11 -6.47
CA ILE A 17 -14.85 -15.88 -7.19
C ILE A 17 -13.41 -15.46 -6.92
N ILE A 18 -12.89 -15.60 -5.68
CA ILE A 18 -11.49 -15.24 -5.38
C ILE A 18 -10.48 -16.07 -6.17
N PHE A 19 -10.82 -17.31 -6.58
CA PHE A 19 -9.91 -18.18 -7.33
C PHE A 19 -10.15 -18.20 -8.85
N SER A 20 -11.38 -17.97 -9.30
CA SER A 20 -11.77 -18.08 -10.72
C SER A 20 -12.06 -16.75 -11.40
N GLY A 21 -12.26 -15.68 -10.63
CA GLY A 21 -12.62 -14.36 -11.14
C GLY A 21 -11.43 -13.57 -11.69
N LYS A 22 -11.74 -12.50 -12.44
CA LYS A 22 -10.76 -11.44 -12.73
C LYS A 22 -10.28 -10.82 -11.42
N TYR A 23 -9.06 -10.31 -11.39
CA TYR A 23 -8.45 -9.78 -10.17
C TYR A 23 -9.30 -8.73 -9.46
N GLU A 24 -9.97 -7.83 -10.19
CA GLU A 24 -10.86 -6.83 -9.57
C GLU A 24 -12.01 -7.49 -8.80
N TYR A 25 -12.63 -8.53 -9.36
CA TYR A 25 -13.69 -9.30 -8.69
C TYR A 25 -13.15 -10.15 -7.54
N ALA A 26 -11.94 -10.70 -7.69
CA ALA A 26 -11.27 -11.43 -6.61
C ALA A 26 -10.98 -10.51 -5.43
N CYS A 27 -10.52 -9.28 -5.67
CA CYS A 27 -10.30 -8.28 -4.61
C CYS A 27 -11.61 -7.94 -3.90
N LEU A 28 -12.69 -7.68 -4.65
CA LEU A 28 -14.00 -7.36 -4.06
C LEU A 28 -14.59 -8.52 -3.26
N ALA A 29 -14.48 -9.75 -3.77
CA ALA A 29 -14.96 -10.94 -3.07
C ALA A 29 -14.15 -11.18 -1.78
N ALA A 30 -12.83 -11.05 -1.84
CA ALA A 30 -11.97 -11.15 -0.67
C ALA A 30 -12.28 -10.05 0.37
N ASP A 31 -12.58 -8.83 -0.08
CA ASP A 31 -12.96 -7.71 0.79
C ASP A 31 -14.23 -8.03 1.59
N ILE A 32 -15.27 -8.54 0.91
CA ILE A 32 -16.52 -8.97 1.56
C ILE A 32 -16.27 -10.11 2.56
N LEU A 33 -15.43 -11.08 2.19
CA LEU A 33 -15.08 -12.20 3.07
C LEU A 33 -14.33 -11.73 4.33
N ILE A 34 -13.41 -10.76 4.19
CA ILE A 34 -12.65 -10.18 5.31
C ILE A 34 -13.54 -9.29 6.20
N GLU A 35 -14.48 -8.54 5.63
CA GLU A 35 -15.44 -7.74 6.41
C GLU A 35 -16.29 -8.62 7.35
N ASN A 36 -16.65 -9.81 6.89
CA ASN A 36 -17.42 -10.78 7.69
C ASN A 36 -16.53 -11.62 8.61
N ASN A 37 -15.31 -11.94 8.19
CA ASN A 37 -14.32 -12.67 8.98
C ASN A 37 -12.92 -12.06 8.79
N PRO A 38 -12.46 -11.19 9.70
CA PRO A 38 -11.16 -10.50 9.58
C PRO A 38 -9.93 -11.43 9.56
N CYS A 39 -10.10 -12.71 9.85
CA CYS A 39 -9.06 -13.75 9.78
C CYS A 39 -9.32 -14.76 8.65
N HIS A 40 -10.11 -14.42 7.62
CA HIS A 40 -10.42 -15.33 6.52
C HIS A 40 -9.16 -15.64 5.69
N HIS A 41 -8.49 -16.75 6.02
CA HIS A 41 -7.19 -17.10 5.47
C HIS A 41 -7.15 -17.18 3.95
N GLN A 42 -8.14 -17.79 3.30
CA GLN A 42 -8.16 -17.88 1.83
C GLN A 42 -8.24 -16.51 1.15
N ALA A 43 -9.10 -15.61 1.66
CA ALA A 43 -9.22 -14.25 1.15
C ALA A 43 -7.90 -13.48 1.34
N ILE A 44 -7.32 -13.55 2.54
CA ILE A 44 -6.02 -12.91 2.86
C ILE A 44 -4.92 -13.43 1.93
N ASN A 45 -4.74 -14.76 1.85
CA ASN A 45 -3.73 -15.39 0.99
C ASN A 45 -3.92 -15.00 -0.48
N LYS A 46 -5.17 -14.88 -0.94
CA LYS A 46 -5.43 -14.45 -2.32
C LYS A 46 -5.03 -13.00 -2.54
N LEU A 47 -5.35 -12.10 -1.61
CA LEU A 47 -4.93 -10.70 -1.72
C LEU A 47 -3.41 -10.56 -1.68
N GLU A 48 -2.71 -11.31 -0.82
CA GLU A 48 -1.25 -11.38 -0.78
C GLU A 48 -0.67 -11.90 -2.10
N GLN A 49 -1.28 -12.94 -2.67
CA GLN A 49 -0.91 -13.44 -3.99
C GLN A 49 -1.08 -12.35 -5.05
N ILE A 50 -2.23 -11.67 -5.08
CA ILE A 50 -2.52 -10.62 -6.06
C ILE A 50 -1.49 -9.50 -5.97
N ILE A 51 -1.18 -9.05 -4.76
CA ILE A 51 -0.16 -8.03 -4.51
C ILE A 51 1.19 -8.48 -5.08
N THR A 52 1.59 -9.74 -4.87
CA THR A 52 2.92 -10.20 -5.29
C THR A 52 3.01 -10.64 -6.76
N SER A 53 1.88 -10.93 -7.43
CA SER A 53 1.88 -11.53 -8.78
C SER A 53 1.34 -10.61 -9.88
N VAL A 54 0.74 -9.48 -9.55
CA VAL A 54 0.07 -8.60 -10.53
C VAL A 54 0.86 -7.31 -10.68
N GLU A 55 1.11 -6.90 -11.93
CA GLU A 55 1.78 -5.62 -12.24
C GLU A 55 0.78 -4.45 -12.31
N GLU A 56 -0.52 -4.73 -12.44
CA GLU A 56 -1.55 -3.71 -12.52
C GLU A 56 -1.73 -3.01 -11.16
N GLU A 57 -1.20 -1.80 -11.10
CA GLU A 57 -1.13 -0.97 -9.90
C GLU A 57 -2.49 -0.74 -9.21
N LYS A 58 -3.57 -0.55 -9.99
CA LYS A 58 -4.94 -0.39 -9.46
C LYS A 58 -5.38 -1.64 -8.69
N ILE A 59 -5.06 -2.81 -9.21
CA ILE A 59 -5.40 -4.10 -8.62
C ILE A 59 -4.60 -4.32 -7.33
N ILE A 60 -3.31 -3.97 -7.33
CA ILE A 60 -2.47 -4.00 -6.12
C ILE A 60 -3.08 -3.11 -5.02
N CYS A 61 -3.49 -1.88 -5.35
CA CYS A 61 -4.10 -0.96 -4.38
C CYS A 61 -5.42 -1.50 -3.82
N LEU A 62 -6.27 -2.10 -4.66
CA LEU A 62 -7.50 -2.76 -4.21
C LEU A 62 -7.21 -3.93 -3.26
N ALA A 63 -6.22 -4.76 -3.59
CA ALA A 63 -5.84 -5.89 -2.76
C ALA A 63 -5.25 -5.44 -1.41
N ALA A 64 -4.39 -4.43 -1.41
CA ALA A 64 -3.82 -3.87 -0.20
C ALA A 64 -4.89 -3.24 0.71
N ASN A 65 -5.91 -2.57 0.14
CA ASN A 65 -7.06 -2.07 0.88
C ASN A 65 -7.85 -3.19 1.56
N GLY A 66 -8.06 -4.32 0.89
CA GLY A 66 -8.69 -5.50 1.52
C GLY A 66 -7.86 -6.06 2.67
N LEU A 67 -6.53 -6.14 2.51
CA LEU A 67 -5.64 -6.60 3.58
C LEU A 67 -5.61 -5.66 4.80
N MET A 68 -5.85 -4.36 4.62
CA MET A 68 -5.99 -3.44 5.75
C MET A 68 -7.13 -3.82 6.69
N LYS A 69 -8.23 -4.35 6.14
CA LYS A 69 -9.39 -4.78 6.93
C LYS A 69 -9.11 -6.11 7.66
N SER A 70 -8.07 -6.83 7.25
CA SER A 70 -7.65 -8.08 7.89
C SER A 70 -6.87 -7.85 9.19
N LYS A 71 -6.87 -8.85 10.08
CA LYS A 71 -6.04 -8.84 11.29
C LYS A 71 -4.58 -9.28 11.07
N ILE A 72 -4.25 -9.96 9.97
CA ILE A 72 -3.01 -10.75 9.85
C ILE A 72 -2.11 -10.29 8.69
N GLY A 73 -2.65 -9.88 7.54
CA GLY A 73 -1.86 -9.66 6.30
C GLY A 73 -1.22 -8.26 6.16
N LYS A 74 -0.68 -7.68 7.23
CA LYS A 74 -0.19 -6.29 7.22
C LYS A 74 1.28 -6.13 6.79
N LEU A 75 2.14 -7.11 7.07
CA LEU A 75 3.59 -6.99 6.86
C LEU A 75 3.97 -7.13 5.38
N GLU A 76 3.42 -8.14 4.72
CA GLU A 76 3.61 -8.44 3.29
C GLU A 76 3.07 -7.28 2.44
N ALA A 77 1.88 -6.79 2.77
CA ALA A 77 1.29 -5.61 2.15
C ALA A 77 2.20 -4.39 2.26
N THR A 78 2.76 -4.12 3.45
CA THR A 78 3.68 -3.00 3.70
C THR A 78 4.93 -3.11 2.83
N THR A 79 5.49 -4.31 2.67
CA THR A 79 6.70 -4.54 1.86
C THR A 79 6.43 -4.24 0.39
N HIS A 80 5.37 -4.82 -0.18
CA HIS A 80 5.07 -4.62 -1.59
C HIS A 80 4.66 -3.18 -1.89
N LEU A 81 3.91 -2.51 -1.01
CA LEU A 81 3.57 -1.09 -1.19
C LEU A 81 4.81 -0.20 -1.28
N LYS A 82 5.86 -0.46 -0.47
CA LYS A 82 7.14 0.26 -0.60
C LYS A 82 7.79 0.02 -1.96
N GLU A 83 7.74 -1.20 -2.47
CA GLU A 83 8.26 -1.56 -3.81
C GLU A 83 7.45 -0.85 -4.90
N THR A 84 6.12 -0.87 -4.84
CA THR A 84 5.23 -0.16 -5.77
C THR A 84 5.56 1.33 -5.80
N ILE A 85 5.75 1.99 -4.65
CA ILE A 85 6.09 3.41 -4.59
C ILE A 85 7.47 3.69 -5.23
N ASN A 86 8.42 2.78 -5.07
CA ASN A 86 9.75 2.90 -5.66
C ASN A 86 9.77 2.70 -7.17
N SER A 87 8.96 1.76 -7.68
CA SER A 87 8.94 1.37 -9.08
C SER A 87 8.03 2.27 -9.94
N THR A 88 6.93 2.76 -9.40
CA THR A 88 5.98 3.57 -10.17
C THR A 88 6.47 4.99 -10.40
N ILE A 89 6.12 5.55 -11.56
CA ILE A 89 6.23 6.98 -11.85
C ILE A 89 4.90 7.70 -11.69
N HIS A 90 3.79 6.98 -11.56
CA HIS A 90 2.45 7.56 -11.55
C HIS A 90 2.09 8.12 -10.15
N PRO A 91 1.84 9.44 -10.02
CA PRO A 91 1.58 10.05 -8.73
C PRO A 91 0.32 9.52 -8.06
N PHE A 92 -0.70 9.19 -8.85
CA PHE A 92 -1.95 8.62 -8.33
C PHE A 92 -1.70 7.32 -7.58
N VAL A 93 -0.91 6.41 -8.17
CA VAL A 93 -0.63 5.10 -7.57
C VAL A 93 0.29 5.24 -6.37
N SER A 94 1.36 6.01 -6.48
CA SER A 94 2.20 6.30 -5.31
C SER A 94 1.41 6.92 -4.18
N ARG A 95 0.49 7.85 -4.48
CA ARG A 95 -0.39 8.47 -3.49
C ARG A 95 -1.25 7.42 -2.78
N GLU A 96 -1.98 6.60 -3.54
CA GLU A 96 -2.84 5.57 -2.95
C GLU A 96 -2.01 4.59 -2.13
N ALA A 97 -0.86 4.14 -2.65
CA ALA A 97 0.03 3.25 -1.92
C ALA A 97 0.57 3.88 -0.63
N ILE A 98 0.95 5.16 -0.64
CA ILE A 98 1.37 5.89 0.55
C ILE A 98 0.21 6.07 1.54
N ASP A 99 -0.98 6.42 1.08
CA ASP A 99 -2.16 6.60 1.93
C ASP A 99 -2.56 5.27 2.60
N ILE A 100 -2.43 4.15 1.90
CA ILE A 100 -2.60 2.79 2.45
C ILE A 100 -1.48 2.47 3.45
N LEU A 101 -0.22 2.76 3.09
CA LEU A 101 0.94 2.52 3.94
C LEU A 101 0.79 3.24 5.28
N ILE A 102 0.42 4.53 5.29
CA ILE A 102 0.15 5.33 6.50
C ILE A 102 -0.83 4.61 7.45
N ARG A 103 -1.84 3.92 6.92
CA ARG A 103 -2.85 3.22 7.72
C ARG A 103 -2.40 1.83 8.18
N LEU A 104 -1.43 1.22 7.50
CA LEU A 104 -0.90 -0.11 7.80
C LEU A 104 0.26 -0.10 8.79
N ILE A 105 1.06 0.97 8.82
CA ILE A 105 2.32 0.99 9.57
C ILE A 105 2.06 0.78 11.07
N PRO A 106 2.58 -0.30 11.67
CA PRO A 106 2.54 -0.46 13.12
C PRO A 106 3.59 0.46 13.76
N LYS A 107 3.35 0.88 15.01
CA LYS A 107 4.15 1.93 15.67
C LYS A 107 5.65 1.63 15.73
N ASP A 108 6.01 0.36 15.93
CA ASP A 108 7.38 -0.13 15.97
C ASP A 108 8.12 0.02 14.61
N LYS A 109 7.38 0.29 13.53
CA LYS A 109 7.90 0.48 12.17
C LYS A 109 7.97 1.94 11.74
N PHE A 110 7.54 2.91 12.55
CA PHE A 110 7.61 4.32 12.15
C PHE A 110 9.04 4.78 11.83
N GLY A 111 10.04 4.33 12.58
CA GLY A 111 11.44 4.68 12.29
C GLY A 111 11.91 4.20 10.91
N GLU A 112 11.53 2.98 10.51
CA GLU A 112 11.83 2.44 9.17
C GLU A 112 11.18 3.30 8.08
N MET A 113 9.95 3.77 8.30
CA MET A 113 9.18 4.56 7.34
C MET A 113 9.70 5.98 7.18
N VAL A 114 10.21 6.59 8.26
CA VAL A 114 10.93 7.86 8.20
C VAL A 114 12.17 7.72 7.32
N THR A 115 12.99 6.68 7.54
CA THR A 115 14.18 6.42 6.72
C THR A 115 13.80 6.15 5.26
N PHE A 116 12.76 5.35 5.02
CA PHE A 116 12.25 5.09 3.67
C PHE A 116 11.83 6.38 2.94
N GLY A 117 10.99 7.21 3.54
CA GLY A 117 10.52 8.45 2.92
C GLY A 117 11.65 9.48 2.69
N LYS A 118 12.61 9.57 3.64
CA LYS A 118 13.81 10.39 3.50
C LYS A 118 14.66 9.94 2.31
N ASN A 119 14.92 8.63 2.21
CA ASN A 119 15.74 8.06 1.16
C ASN A 119 15.08 8.25 -0.21
N TYR A 120 13.77 8.02 -0.31
CA TYR A 120 13.00 8.29 -1.53
C TYR A 120 13.18 9.73 -2.02
N SER A 121 13.04 10.69 -1.09
CA SER A 121 13.14 12.12 -1.40
C SER A 121 14.56 12.57 -1.79
N SER A 122 15.58 11.80 -1.42
CA SER A 122 17.00 12.13 -1.63
C SER A 122 17.55 11.50 -2.91
N THR A 123 17.19 10.24 -3.21
CA THR A 123 17.73 9.50 -4.36
C THR A 123 17.32 10.08 -5.71
N LYS A 124 16.10 10.60 -5.83
CA LYS A 124 15.58 11.11 -7.11
C LYS A 124 15.79 12.62 -7.35
N LYS A 125 16.45 13.33 -6.43
CA LYS A 125 16.95 14.70 -6.69
C LYS A 125 18.12 14.72 -7.70
N HIS A 126 18.80 13.60 -7.90
CA HIS A 126 20.01 13.52 -8.73
C HIS A 126 19.77 13.20 -10.21
N THR A 127 18.54 12.94 -10.64
CA THR A 127 18.23 12.66 -12.05
C THR A 127 17.82 13.89 -12.86
N ASN A 128 17.64 15.07 -12.24
CA ASN A 128 17.13 16.28 -12.90
C ASN A 128 18.26 17.24 -13.32
N SER A 129 19.02 16.85 -14.34
CA SER A 129 19.78 17.81 -15.18
C SER A 129 18.82 18.48 -16.17
N PHE A 130 18.32 19.66 -15.80
CA PHE A 130 17.32 20.48 -16.48
C PHE A 130 17.61 20.78 -17.97
N ASN A 131 17.23 19.92 -18.92
CA ASN A 131 17.28 20.33 -20.34
C ASN A 131 16.21 19.74 -21.28
N ASP A 132 15.17 19.03 -20.81
CA ASP A 132 14.13 18.46 -21.69
C ASP A 132 12.69 18.64 -21.19
N PHE A 133 11.74 18.87 -22.11
CA PHE A 133 10.29 19.01 -21.81
C PHE A 133 9.71 17.75 -21.13
N VAL A 134 10.15 16.56 -21.56
CA VAL A 134 9.82 15.27 -20.92
C VAL A 134 10.32 15.20 -19.47
N MET A 135 11.39 15.95 -19.14
CA MET A 135 11.90 16.05 -17.78
C MET A 135 11.02 16.92 -16.89
N TYR A 136 10.35 17.93 -17.45
CA TYR A 136 9.45 18.80 -16.68
C TYR A 136 8.23 18.04 -16.15
N GLU A 137 7.57 17.23 -17.00
CA GLU A 137 6.43 16.40 -16.57
C GLU A 137 6.85 15.37 -15.51
N LYS A 138 7.97 14.68 -15.72
CA LYS A 138 8.51 13.73 -14.72
C LYS A 138 8.89 14.40 -13.42
N SER A 139 9.47 15.60 -13.48
CA SER A 139 9.80 16.42 -12.29
C SER A 139 8.53 16.81 -11.52
N HIS A 140 7.47 17.22 -12.23
CA HIS A 140 6.20 17.55 -11.61
C HIS A 140 5.51 16.33 -10.97
N MET A 141 5.52 15.19 -11.66
CA MET A 141 5.00 13.92 -11.12
C MET A 141 5.79 13.50 -9.87
N TYR A 142 7.12 13.60 -9.91
CA TYR A 142 7.96 13.29 -8.77
C TYR A 142 7.72 14.22 -7.56
N GLU A 143 7.56 15.52 -7.80
CA GLU A 143 7.26 16.48 -6.73
C GLU A 143 5.94 16.14 -6.03
N GLN A 144 4.92 15.72 -6.79
CA GLN A 144 3.67 15.24 -6.20
C GLN A 144 3.90 14.03 -5.28
N ILE A 145 4.70 13.05 -5.70
CA ILE A 145 5.01 11.89 -4.86
C ILE A 145 5.79 12.31 -3.60
N CYS A 146 6.73 13.25 -3.73
CA CYS A 146 7.48 13.79 -2.60
C CYS A 146 6.58 14.52 -1.59
N GLN A 147 5.51 15.18 -2.04
CA GLN A 147 4.52 15.78 -1.14
C GLN A 147 3.78 14.70 -0.34
N HIS A 148 3.43 13.57 -0.97
CA HIS A 148 2.84 12.43 -0.25
C HIS A 148 3.83 11.75 0.69
N MET A 149 5.10 11.61 0.31
CA MET A 149 6.14 11.12 1.22
C MET A 149 6.33 12.03 2.45
N ARG A 150 6.22 13.35 2.27
CA ARG A 150 6.22 14.27 3.42
C ARG A 150 5.05 14.03 4.37
N LYS A 151 3.87 13.66 3.87
CA LYS A 151 2.72 13.27 4.72
C LYS A 151 3.03 11.99 5.51
N LEU A 152 3.64 10.99 4.89
CA LEU A 152 4.08 9.76 5.55
C LEU A 152 5.07 10.06 6.69
N ILE A 153 6.12 10.84 6.39
CA ILE A 153 7.15 11.22 7.37
C ILE A 153 6.50 12.02 8.52
N TRP A 154 5.63 12.97 8.19
CA TRP A 154 4.91 13.78 9.18
C TRP A 154 4.03 12.93 10.08
N HIS A 155 3.27 11.99 9.51
CA HIS A 155 2.46 11.06 10.29
C HIS A 155 3.31 10.26 11.28
N CYS A 156 4.46 9.76 10.86
CA CYS A 156 5.40 9.06 11.75
C CYS A 156 5.91 10.01 12.85
N ALA A 157 6.35 11.22 12.49
CA ALA A 157 6.90 12.19 13.44
C ALA A 157 5.89 12.60 14.53
N GLN A 158 4.61 12.71 14.19
CA GLN A 158 3.55 13.03 15.17
C GLN A 158 3.30 11.90 16.18
N ASN A 159 3.69 10.67 15.87
CA ASN A 159 3.41 9.49 16.70
C ASN A 159 4.67 8.89 17.33
N MET A 160 5.82 9.55 17.17
CA MET A 160 7.10 9.16 17.76
C MET A 160 7.55 10.22 18.78
N THR A 161 8.40 9.83 19.71
CA THR A 161 9.15 10.81 20.50
C THR A 161 10.18 11.51 19.61
N TYR A 162 10.59 12.73 20.01
CA TYR A 162 11.64 13.45 19.30
C TYR A 162 12.94 12.64 19.16
N SER A 163 13.33 11.92 20.22
CA SER A 163 14.55 11.09 20.20
C SER A 163 14.46 9.97 19.17
N GLU A 164 13.34 9.23 19.13
CA GLU A 164 13.14 8.16 18.15
C GLU A 164 13.13 8.70 16.72
N PHE A 165 12.44 9.82 16.49
CA PHE A 165 12.41 10.47 15.17
C PHE A 165 13.80 10.94 14.76
N TYR A 166 14.54 11.61 15.65
CA TYR A 166 15.89 12.10 15.38
C TYR A 166 16.83 10.95 15.00
N GLN A 167 16.79 9.84 15.74
CA GLN A 167 17.58 8.65 15.40
C GLN A 167 17.20 8.08 14.03
N ALA A 168 15.90 7.98 13.72
CA ALA A 168 15.43 7.49 12.42
C ALA A 168 15.82 8.41 11.25
N TRP A 169 15.77 9.72 11.47
CA TRP A 169 16.12 10.73 10.47
C TRP A 169 17.62 10.77 10.17
N HIS A 170 18.47 10.45 11.15
CA HIS A 170 19.93 10.49 11.00
C HIS A 170 20.58 9.13 10.69
N LYS A 171 19.79 8.06 10.55
CA LYS A 171 20.21 6.84 9.84
C LYS A 171 20.40 7.09 8.36
#